data_AF-A0A7V4PJ21-F1
#
_entry.id   AF-A0A7V4PJ21-F1
#
_cell.length_a   1.000
_cell.length_b   1.000
_cell.length_c   1.000
_cell.angle_alpha   90.00
_cell.angle_beta   90.00
_cell.angle_gamma   90.00
#
_symmetry.space_group_name_H-M   'P 1'
#
loop_
_entity.id
_entity.type
_entity.pdbx_description
1 polymer ?
#
loop_
_entity_poly.entity_id
_entity_poly.type
_entity_poly.pdbx_seq_one_letter_code
_entity_poly.pdbx_strand_id
1 'polypeptide(L)'
;MKKIFLGILVGTLILGTVATALAGPFTRREARQQARIYQGVDSGQITNREFRLLEREQARIEAHRQKYWSDGVLTPGEAFRLTREQNRASRHIWRAKHNPFHY
;
A
#
# COMPACT_ATOMS: atom_id res chain seq x y z
N MET A 1 15.39 35.53 25.66
CA MET A 1 14.92 36.14 24.39
C MET A 1 14.65 35.03 23.38
N LYS A 2 13.56 35.10 22.60
CA LYS A 2 13.25 34.11 21.54
C LYS A 2 14.17 34.31 20.33
N LYS A 3 14.64 33.22 19.72
CA LYS A 3 14.97 33.14 18.29
C LYS A 3 14.42 31.82 17.74
N ILE A 4 13.84 31.87 16.54
CA ILE A 4 12.92 30.89 15.97
C ILE A 4 13.46 30.50 14.59
N PHE A 5 13.54 29.18 14.33
CA PHE A 5 13.51 28.49 13.04
C PHE A 5 14.23 29.13 11.82
N LEU A 6 15.21 28.41 11.24
CA LEU A 6 15.18 28.09 9.81
C LEU A 6 16.12 26.92 9.46
N GLY A 7 15.63 25.97 8.65
CA GLY A 7 16.40 24.85 8.10
C GLY A 7 15.63 24.24 6.93
N ILE A 8 15.90 24.73 5.72
CA ILE A 8 15.21 24.42 4.45
C ILE A 8 16.27 23.94 3.43
N LEU A 9 15.84 23.20 2.37
CA LEU A 9 16.63 22.65 1.23
C LEU A 9 17.46 21.38 1.57
N VAL A 10 17.65 20.32 0.74
CA VAL A 10 17.24 19.94 -0.65
C VAL A 10 16.89 18.42 -0.64
N GLY A 11 16.05 17.80 -1.49
CA GLY A 11 15.10 18.31 -2.49
C GLY A 11 15.09 17.59 -3.87
N THR A 12 14.58 16.36 -4.01
CA THR A 12 14.47 15.63 -5.30
C THR A 12 13.06 15.61 -5.90
N LEU A 13 12.92 16.28 -7.04
CA LEU A 13 11.80 16.20 -7.97
C LEU A 13 11.87 14.87 -8.75
N ILE A 14 10.82 14.04 -8.70
CA ILE A 14 10.61 13.00 -9.72
C ILE A 14 9.29 13.32 -10.44
N LEU A 15 9.42 13.99 -11.58
CA LEU A 15 8.35 14.06 -12.58
C LEU A 15 8.32 12.72 -13.32
N GLY A 16 7.30 11.92 -13.03
CA GLY A 16 7.00 10.68 -13.74
C GLY A 16 5.52 10.63 -14.08
N THR A 17 5.18 10.84 -15.35
CA THR A 17 3.81 10.76 -15.89
C THR A 17 3.30 9.32 -15.82
N VAL A 18 2.64 8.95 -14.72
CA VAL A 18 1.91 7.67 -14.66
C VAL A 18 0.59 7.84 -15.41
N ALA A 19 0.49 7.21 -16.58
CA ALA A 19 -0.72 7.21 -17.41
C ALA A 19 -1.90 6.55 -16.66
N THR A 20 -2.77 7.36 -16.04
CA THR A 20 -3.89 6.86 -15.22
C THR A 20 -5.06 6.27 -16.01
N ALA A 21 -4.87 5.97 -17.30
CA ALA A 21 -5.92 5.46 -18.20
C ALA A 21 -6.06 3.94 -18.20
N LEU A 22 -5.01 3.18 -17.84
CA LEU A 22 -5.02 1.70 -17.82
C LEU A 22 -4.95 1.11 -16.40
N ALA A 23 -4.66 1.94 -15.40
CA ALA A 23 -4.60 1.56 -14.00
C ALA A 23 -6.02 1.57 -13.39
N GLY A 24 -6.70 0.42 -13.40
CA GLY A 24 -8.05 0.25 -12.86
C GLY A 24 -8.21 0.67 -11.39
N PRO A 25 -9.45 0.70 -10.85
CA PRO A 25 -9.75 1.31 -9.55
C PRO A 25 -8.96 0.75 -8.35
N PHE A 26 -8.42 -0.47 -8.47
CA PHE A 26 -7.62 -1.13 -7.44
C PHE A 26 -6.15 -0.65 -7.36
N THR A 27 -5.54 -0.23 -8.47
CA THR A 27 -4.12 0.17 -8.52
C THR A 27 -3.82 1.37 -7.61
N ARG A 28 -4.73 2.34 -7.54
CA ARG A 28 -4.65 3.47 -6.60
C ARG A 28 -4.79 3.06 -5.13
N ARG A 29 -5.34 1.88 -4.84
CA ARG A 29 -5.49 1.34 -3.48
C ARG A 29 -4.26 0.53 -3.09
N GLU A 30 -3.75 -0.29 -4.00
CA GLU A 30 -2.49 -1.06 -3.87
C GLU A 30 -1.32 -0.13 -3.57
N ALA A 31 -1.12 0.91 -4.39
CA ALA A 31 -0.06 1.91 -4.16
C ALA A 31 -0.13 2.58 -2.77
N ARG A 32 -1.35 2.87 -2.26
CA ARG A 32 -1.53 3.44 -0.91
C ARG A 32 -1.29 2.43 0.20
N GLN A 33 -1.58 1.14 -0.02
CA GLN A 33 -1.26 0.09 0.93
C GLN A 33 0.25 -0.14 0.99
N GLN A 34 0.91 -0.18 -0.17
CA GLN A 34 2.36 -0.29 -0.26
C GLN A 34 3.08 0.88 0.45
N ALA A 35 2.61 2.12 0.22
CA ALA A 35 3.14 3.29 0.93
C ALA A 35 2.98 3.19 2.45
N ARG A 36 1.84 2.68 2.95
CA ARG A 36 1.62 2.45 4.40
C ARG A 36 2.52 1.35 4.97
N ILE A 37 2.82 0.32 4.18
CA ILE A 37 3.74 -0.76 4.58
C ILE A 37 5.16 -0.20 4.70
N TYR A 38 5.68 0.46 3.67
CA TYR A 38 7.02 1.07 3.71
C TYR A 38 7.16 2.13 4.81
N GLN A 39 6.17 3.02 4.98
CA GLN A 39 6.15 3.98 6.09
C GLN A 39 6.16 3.29 7.46
N GLY A 40 5.54 2.12 7.59
CA GLY A 40 5.57 1.34 8.82
C GLY A 40 6.93 0.71 9.10
N VAL A 41 7.63 0.23 8.06
CA VAL A 41 9.00 -0.30 8.20
C VAL A 41 9.98 0.82 8.55
N ASP A 42 9.92 1.94 7.83
CA ASP A 42 10.78 3.13 8.03
C ASP A 42 10.62 3.73 9.44
N SER A 43 9.40 3.75 9.97
CA SER A 43 9.12 4.22 11.34
C SER A 43 9.30 3.17 12.44
N GLY A 44 9.75 1.95 12.10
CA GLY A 44 9.89 0.84 13.06
C GLY A 44 8.57 0.22 13.57
N GLN A 45 7.41 0.69 13.07
CA GLN A 45 6.06 0.19 13.37
C GLN A 45 5.70 -1.11 12.65
N ILE A 46 6.57 -1.66 11.80
CA ILE A 46 6.38 -2.94 11.12
C ILE A 46 7.72 -3.66 11.10
N THR A 47 7.79 -4.83 11.76
CA THR A 47 8.99 -5.66 11.76
C THR A 47 9.28 -6.28 10.39
N ASN A 48 10.53 -6.65 10.13
CA ASN A 48 10.93 -7.42 8.93
C ASN A 48 10.17 -8.77 8.77
N ARG A 49 9.53 -9.29 9.83
CA ARG A 49 8.67 -10.48 9.78
C ARG A 49 7.25 -10.13 9.34
N GLU A 50 6.68 -9.05 9.88
CA GLU A 50 5.37 -8.52 9.49
C GLU A 50 5.39 -7.98 8.05
N PHE A 51 6.43 -7.25 7.66
CA PHE A 51 6.66 -6.81 6.27
C PHE A 51 6.53 -7.99 5.29
N ARG A 52 7.32 -9.05 5.51
CA ARG A 52 7.26 -10.27 4.67
C ARG A 52 5.92 -11.01 4.72
N LEU A 53 5.05 -10.77 5.69
CA LEU A 53 3.68 -11.29 5.70
C LEU A 53 2.74 -10.41 4.86
N LEU A 54 2.84 -9.09 5.02
CA LEU A 54 2.04 -8.10 4.30
C LEU A 54 2.36 -8.09 2.80
N GLU A 55 3.64 -8.17 2.40
CA GLU A 55 4.05 -8.29 0.99
C GLU A 55 3.46 -9.54 0.32
N ARG A 56 3.46 -10.68 1.03
CA ARG A 56 2.83 -11.92 0.53
C ARG A 56 1.32 -11.81 0.40
N GLU A 57 0.67 -11.01 1.24
CA GLU A 57 -0.76 -10.70 1.09
C GLU A 57 -1.01 -9.78 -0.11
N GLN A 58 -0.23 -8.70 -0.29
CA GLN A 58 -0.34 -7.83 -1.46
C GLN A 58 -0.12 -8.60 -2.77
N ALA A 59 0.95 -9.41 -2.86
CA ALA A 59 1.26 -10.21 -4.04
C ALA A 59 0.15 -11.22 -4.39
N ARG A 60 -0.51 -11.81 -3.39
CA ARG A 60 -1.67 -12.69 -3.62
C ARG A 60 -2.86 -11.93 -4.20
N ILE A 61 -3.17 -10.75 -3.66
CA ILE A 61 -4.29 -9.92 -4.13
C ILE A 61 -4.02 -9.41 -5.55
N GLU A 62 -2.79 -9.03 -5.84
CA GLU A 62 -2.34 -8.66 -7.19
C GLU A 62 -2.49 -9.83 -8.17
N ALA A 63 -2.09 -11.06 -7.79
CA ALA A 63 -2.29 -12.25 -8.62
C ALA A 63 -3.79 -12.56 -8.83
N HIS A 64 -4.64 -12.35 -7.82
CA HIS A 64 -6.09 -12.46 -7.99
C HIS A 64 -6.63 -11.38 -8.94
N ARG A 65 -6.15 -10.14 -8.84
CA ARG A 65 -6.53 -9.02 -9.72
C ARG A 65 -6.16 -9.30 -11.17
N GLN A 66 -4.95 -9.78 -11.42
CA GLN A 66 -4.51 -10.18 -12.77
C GLN A 66 -5.37 -11.33 -13.31
N LYS A 67 -5.69 -12.33 -12.47
CA LYS A 67 -6.59 -13.43 -12.87
C LYS A 67 -8.00 -12.96 -13.20
N TYR A 68 -8.60 -12.07 -12.41
CA TYR A 68 -9.93 -11.50 -12.71
C TYR A 68 -9.92 -10.43 -13.82
N TRP A 69 -8.77 -10.15 -14.41
CA TRP A 69 -8.63 -9.25 -15.56
C TRP A 69 -8.17 -10.01 -16.81
N SER A 70 -8.04 -11.34 -16.76
CA SER A 70 -7.47 -12.13 -17.87
C SER A 70 -8.37 -12.20 -19.11
N ASP A 71 -9.67 -12.01 -18.94
CA ASP A 71 -10.67 -11.87 -20.01
C ASP A 71 -10.93 -10.41 -20.41
N GLY A 72 -10.24 -9.46 -19.76
CA GLY A 72 -10.38 -8.02 -19.96
C GLY A 72 -11.58 -7.36 -19.27
N VAL A 73 -12.42 -8.10 -18.52
CA VAL A 73 -13.66 -7.58 -17.92
C VAL A 73 -13.81 -7.99 -16.47
N LEU A 74 -13.56 -7.06 -15.54
CA LEU A 74 -13.84 -7.31 -14.13
C LEU A 74 -15.34 -7.31 -13.83
N THR A 75 -15.92 -8.48 -13.56
CA THR A 75 -17.35 -8.56 -13.19
C THR A 75 -17.63 -7.91 -11.82
N PRO A 76 -18.88 -7.47 -11.54
CA PRO A 76 -19.24 -6.94 -10.22
C PRO A 76 -18.94 -7.90 -9.06
N GLY A 77 -19.06 -9.21 -9.29
CA GLY A 77 -18.75 -10.23 -8.30
C GLY A 77 -17.25 -10.33 -7.96
N GLU A 78 -16.39 -10.16 -8.96
CA GLU A 78 -14.93 -10.17 -8.78
C GLU A 78 -14.43 -8.85 -8.20
N ALA A 79 -14.97 -7.72 -8.65
CA ALA A 79 -14.74 -6.41 -8.04
C ALA A 79 -15.10 -6.41 -6.54
N PHE A 80 -16.21 -7.07 -6.17
CA PHE A 80 -16.59 -7.26 -4.77
C PHE A 80 -15.59 -8.15 -4.00
N ARG A 81 -15.14 -9.27 -4.59
CA ARG A 81 -14.11 -10.15 -4.00
C ARG A 81 -12.80 -9.40 -3.75
N LEU A 82 -12.25 -8.74 -4.77
CA LEU A 82 -11.06 -7.89 -4.65
C LEU A 82 -11.24 -6.81 -3.58
N THR A 83 -12.39 -6.14 -3.55
CA THR A 83 -12.69 -5.12 -2.53
C THR A 83 -12.65 -5.70 -1.11
N ARG A 84 -13.19 -6.91 -0.89
CA ARG A 84 -13.13 -7.58 0.42
C ARG A 84 -11.72 -8.00 0.81
N GLU A 85 -10.92 -8.48 -0.14
CA GLU A 85 -9.51 -8.85 0.09
C GLU A 85 -8.66 -7.62 0.43
N GLN A 86 -8.77 -6.57 -0.38
CA GLN A 86 -8.17 -5.26 -0.13
C GLN A 86 -8.58 -4.65 1.22
N ASN A 87 -9.83 -4.85 1.66
CA ASN A 87 -10.31 -4.42 2.98
C ASN A 87 -9.83 -5.35 4.13
N ARG A 88 -9.37 -6.58 3.86
CA ARG A 88 -8.68 -7.44 4.85
C ARG A 88 -7.23 -6.99 5.00
N ALA A 89 -6.50 -6.87 3.88
CA ALA A 89 -5.11 -6.40 3.87
C ALA A 89 -4.96 -5.01 4.54
N SER A 90 -5.85 -4.05 4.22
CA SER A 90 -5.83 -2.73 4.87
C SER A 90 -5.95 -2.78 6.40
N ARG A 91 -6.70 -3.76 6.95
CA ARG A 91 -6.82 -4.01 8.40
C ARG A 91 -5.60 -4.73 8.95
N HIS A 92 -4.97 -5.64 8.22
CA HIS A 92 -3.71 -6.27 8.62
C HIS A 92 -2.57 -5.25 8.69
N ILE A 93 -2.45 -4.37 7.68
CA ILE A 93 -1.50 -3.25 7.70
C ILE A 93 -1.77 -2.32 8.88
N TRP A 94 -3.06 -2.02 9.19
CA TRP A 94 -3.38 -1.21 10.36
C TRP A 94 -2.98 -1.89 11.67
N ARG A 95 -3.26 -3.20 11.82
CA ARG A 95 -2.87 -3.97 13.02
C ARG A 95 -1.36 -4.02 13.20
N ALA A 96 -0.59 -4.30 12.14
CA ALA A 96 0.86 -4.31 12.20
C ALA A 96 1.39 -2.95 12.70
N LYS A 97 0.96 -1.84 12.09
CA LYS A 97 1.35 -0.47 12.45
C LYS A 97 0.99 -0.02 13.88
N HIS A 98 0.09 -0.72 14.56
CA HIS A 98 -0.38 -0.37 15.92
C HIS A 98 -0.24 -1.57 16.87
N ASN A 99 0.61 -2.54 16.54
CA ASN A 99 0.91 -3.68 17.39
C ASN A 99 1.86 -3.19 18.50
N PRO A 100 1.50 -3.22 19.79
CA PRO A 100 2.40 -2.80 20.86
C PRO A 100 3.57 -3.78 21.07
N PHE A 101 3.55 -4.95 20.42
CA PHE A 101 4.50 -6.03 20.59
C PHE A 101 5.52 -6.08 19.44
N HIS A 102 6.41 -5.08 19.41
CA HIS A 102 7.65 -5.13 18.64
C HIS A 102 8.80 -5.42 19.63
N TYR A 103 9.36 -6.63 19.55
CA TYR A 103 10.49 -7.12 20.35
C TYR A 103 11.66 -7.45 19.43
#